data_AF-A0A814GT87-F1
#
_entry.id   AF-A0A814GT87-F1
#
_cell.length_a   1.000
_cell.length_b   1.000
_cell.length_c   1.000
_cell.angle_alpha   90.00
_cell.angle_beta   90.00
_cell.angle_gamma   90.00
#
_symmetry.space_group_name_H-M   'P 1'
#
loop_
_entity.id
_entity.type
_entity.pdbx_description
1 polymer ?
#
loop_
_entity_poly.entity_id
_entity_poly.type
_entity_poly.pdbx_seq_one_letter_code
_entity_poly.pdbx_strand_id
1 'polypeptide(L)'
;MNVLLIIFYLFFHSNSIVNGFICIYDGLFANPDNQSSFYQCSFGTAFLMSFIKFTSSSCDSSQIKNCRETSQWSSDGIAFVGKDSKWGSDSQHLGSPFGLFIDVEHGNNVYVADVDNHRIQKFLRGSLDNGGITVAGGNGKGNASNQLAEPRAIYVDKNENVYIVDNDNYRIQLWKKDAKEGITIAGGNGKGIELNQIGASQGLFVHEKTNTLYISDFYNDRVVKWDSKTNQGIIVAGGNRGGKNSNQLSMPRGIFVDDCENIYIADLFNHRIQLWKKDAKEGITVAGGNGMERNTNQLNNPWDVKVDQFKNIYIVDTDNARIVKWTQNQTFGQIIVGGNGSGNKPNQFRAAHGLALDKEGNIFVSERLNARIQMFQIDQKTNSC
;
A
#
# COMPACT_ATOMS: atom_id res chain seq x y z
N MET A 1 36.24 29.67 37.48
CA MET A 1 35.91 30.97 36.84
C MET A 1 34.51 30.82 36.26
N ASN A 2 33.54 31.44 36.91
CA ASN A 2 32.11 31.25 36.62
C ASN A 2 31.75 31.90 35.29
N VAL A 3 31.16 31.15 34.36
CA VAL A 3 30.51 31.71 33.17
C VAL A 3 29.02 31.85 33.49
N LEU A 4 28.60 33.10 33.61
CA LEU A 4 27.26 33.55 33.90
C LEU A 4 26.36 33.33 32.67
N LEU A 5 25.38 32.45 32.77
CA LEU A 5 24.34 32.28 31.74
C LEU A 5 23.25 33.33 31.99
N ILE A 6 23.26 34.43 31.23
CA ILE A 6 22.18 35.43 31.26
C ILE A 6 21.07 34.96 30.31
N ILE A 7 19.94 34.53 30.86
CA ILE A 7 18.71 34.26 30.11
C ILE A 7 17.90 35.55 30.06
N PHE A 8 17.79 36.18 28.88
CA PHE A 8 16.80 37.23 28.66
C PHE A 8 15.45 36.58 28.30
N TYR A 9 14.44 36.79 29.15
CA TYR A 9 13.05 36.56 28.77
C TYR A 9 12.56 37.78 27.98
N LEU A 10 12.25 37.58 26.70
CA LEU A 10 11.48 38.54 25.90
C LEU A 10 10.08 37.97 25.68
N PHE A 11 9.10 38.56 26.38
CA PHE A 11 7.69 38.42 26.06
C PHE A 11 7.39 39.22 24.79
N PHE A 12 6.91 38.56 23.74
CA PHE A 12 6.21 39.24 22.65
C PHE A 12 4.75 38.76 22.61
N HIS A 13 3.85 39.63 23.06
CA HIS A 13 2.49 39.69 22.57
C HIS A 13 2.51 40.43 21.23
N SER A 14 2.12 39.78 20.14
CA SER A 14 1.30 40.34 19.04
C SER A 14 1.52 39.56 17.75
N ASN A 15 0.40 39.33 17.05
CA ASN A 15 0.32 38.73 15.72
C ASN A 15 1.12 39.55 14.71
N SER A 16 2.13 38.95 14.07
CA SER A 16 2.61 39.27 12.71
C SER A 16 3.69 38.25 12.30
N ILE A 17 3.43 37.49 11.23
CA ILE A 17 4.39 36.56 10.63
C ILE A 17 5.31 37.37 9.72
N VAL A 18 6.60 37.43 10.04
CA VAL A 18 7.64 37.89 9.11
C VAL A 18 8.49 36.68 8.74
N ASN A 19 8.48 36.31 7.46
CA ASN A 19 9.33 35.27 6.89
C ASN A 19 10.81 35.66 7.05
N GLY A 20 11.52 35.02 7.97
CA GLY A 20 12.96 35.18 8.17
C GLY A 20 13.72 33.91 7.77
N PHE A 21 14.52 33.99 6.72
CA PHE A 21 15.51 32.98 6.36
C PHE A 21 16.70 33.06 7.32
N ILE A 22 17.08 31.94 7.94
CA ILE A 22 18.34 31.82 8.70
C ILE A 22 19.42 31.35 7.73
N CYS A 23 20.38 32.22 7.42
CA CYS A 23 21.65 31.81 6.79
C CYS A 23 22.63 31.41 7.90
N ILE A 24 23.06 30.16 7.90
CA ILE A 24 24.21 29.71 8.71
C ILE A 24 25.45 29.93 7.85
N TYR A 25 26.35 30.82 8.28
CA TYR A 25 27.70 30.91 7.70
C TYR A 25 28.66 30.12 8.59
N ASP A 26 29.25 29.07 8.03
CA ASP A 26 30.46 28.46 8.57
C ASP A 26 31.62 29.44 8.40
N GLY A 27 32.25 29.80 9.52
CA GLY A 27 33.34 30.76 9.56
C GLY A 27 34.61 30.20 8.93
N LEU A 28 35.17 30.94 7.97
CA LEU A 28 36.58 30.87 7.62
C LEU A 28 37.19 32.28 7.65
N PHE A 29 38.28 32.39 8.39
CA PHE A 29 39.07 33.60 8.60
C PHE A 29 39.75 34.08 7.30
N ALA A 30 39.69 35.38 7.01
CA ALA A 30 40.78 36.10 6.34
C ALA A 30 40.76 37.63 6.62
N ASN A 31 41.95 38.09 7.00
CA ASN A 31 42.52 39.42 7.32
C ASN A 31 41.85 40.73 6.82
N PRO A 32 41.97 41.85 7.58
CA PRO A 32 41.54 43.18 7.14
C PRO A 32 42.66 43.85 6.33
N ASP A 33 42.42 44.13 5.06
CA ASP A 33 42.91 45.33 4.36
C ASP A 33 42.49 45.29 2.88
N ASN A 34 41.95 46.43 2.42
CA ASN A 34 41.66 46.82 1.04
C ASN A 34 40.42 46.28 0.29
N GLN A 35 39.42 47.18 0.23
CA GLN A 35 38.84 47.79 -0.97
C GLN A 35 38.32 46.89 -2.11
N SER A 36 36.98 46.92 -2.25
CA SER A 36 36.17 46.72 -3.46
C SER A 36 36.40 45.45 -4.28
N SER A 37 35.44 44.51 -4.19
CA SER A 37 35.23 43.49 -5.22
C SER A 37 33.74 43.20 -5.37
N PHE A 38 33.24 43.46 -6.58
CA PHE A 38 31.89 43.17 -7.05
C PHE A 38 31.67 41.66 -7.12
N TYR A 39 30.51 41.17 -6.66
CA TYR A 39 30.02 39.84 -6.98
C TYR A 39 28.67 39.91 -7.67
N GLN A 40 28.63 39.37 -8.89
CA GLN A 40 27.47 39.19 -9.75
C GLN A 40 26.43 38.28 -9.09
N CYS A 41 25.17 38.72 -9.05
CA CYS A 41 24.02 37.83 -8.86
C CYS A 41 23.76 37.06 -10.16
N SER A 42 24.03 35.76 -10.20
CA SER A 42 23.40 34.88 -11.21
C SER A 42 22.07 34.37 -10.66
N PHE A 43 20.98 34.69 -11.34
CA PHE A 43 19.65 34.12 -11.07
C PHE A 43 19.65 32.64 -11.46
N GLY A 44 19.87 31.76 -10.49
CA GLY A 44 19.54 30.34 -10.58
C GLY A 44 18.14 30.11 -10.01
N THR A 45 17.19 29.71 -10.85
CA THR A 45 15.83 29.33 -10.44
C THR A 45 15.87 28.12 -9.52
N ALA A 46 15.81 28.34 -8.20
CA ALA A 46 15.60 27.27 -7.23
C ALA A 46 14.10 26.98 -7.12
N PHE A 47 13.70 25.81 -7.61
CA PHE A 47 12.40 25.21 -7.31
C PHE A 47 12.29 25.00 -5.80
N LEU A 48 11.37 25.72 -5.15
CA LEU A 48 11.02 25.49 -3.76
C LEU A 48 9.98 24.35 -3.71
N MET A 49 10.42 23.13 -3.42
CA MET A 49 9.55 22.11 -2.81
C MET A 49 10.13 21.76 -1.44
N SER A 50 9.78 22.55 -0.45
CA SER A 50 9.95 22.16 0.95
C SER A 50 8.78 21.27 1.36
N PHE A 51 8.94 19.94 1.26
CA PHE A 51 8.12 19.04 2.05
C PHE A 51 8.67 19.05 3.47
N ILE A 52 7.84 19.52 4.41
CA ILE A 52 8.06 19.31 5.83
C ILE A 52 8.01 17.79 6.06
N LYS A 53 9.16 17.17 6.28
CA LYS A 53 9.24 15.84 6.89
C LYS A 53 8.73 15.97 8.32
N PHE A 54 7.46 15.64 8.56
CA PHE A 54 7.04 15.24 9.89
C PHE A 54 7.53 13.81 10.12
N THR A 55 8.71 13.66 10.72
CA THR A 55 9.04 12.45 11.46
C THR A 55 8.27 12.50 12.78
N SER A 56 6.97 12.21 12.76
CA SER A 56 6.23 11.94 13.99
C SER A 56 5.87 10.46 14.02
N SER A 57 6.73 9.69 14.68
CA SER A 57 6.48 8.32 15.14
C SER A 57 5.48 8.28 16.31
N SER A 58 4.56 9.24 16.42
CA SER A 58 3.57 9.27 17.48
C SER A 58 2.32 8.52 17.03
N CYS A 59 2.01 7.41 17.71
CA CYS A 59 0.77 6.65 17.52
C CYS A 59 -0.47 7.39 18.07
N ASP A 60 -0.36 8.68 18.37
CA ASP A 60 -1.43 9.57 18.77
C ASP A 60 -1.41 10.81 17.86
N SER A 61 -2.55 11.10 17.25
CA SER A 61 -2.74 12.19 16.28
C SER A 61 -3.87 13.10 16.73
N SER A 62 -3.74 13.67 17.93
CA SER A 62 -4.43 14.91 18.22
C SER A 62 -3.60 16.06 17.64
N GLN A 63 -4.22 16.93 16.84
CA GLN A 63 -3.64 18.08 16.11
C GLN A 63 -3.16 17.81 14.67
N ILE A 64 -4.05 17.40 13.76
CA ILE A 64 -3.90 17.68 12.33
C ILE A 64 -4.93 18.75 11.95
N LYS A 65 -4.46 19.91 11.48
CA LYS A 65 -5.32 21.00 10.97
C LYS A 65 -6.16 20.48 9.80
N ASN A 66 -7.48 20.54 9.94
CA ASN A 66 -8.44 20.23 8.88
C ASN A 66 -8.37 21.30 7.77
N CYS A 67 -7.48 21.11 6.79
CA CYS A 67 -7.66 21.72 5.47
C CYS A 67 -8.58 20.80 4.66
N ARG A 68 -9.75 21.28 4.25
CA ARG A 68 -10.63 20.54 3.33
C ARG A 68 -10.04 20.63 1.93
N GLU A 69 -9.11 19.72 1.62
CA GLU A 69 -8.75 19.44 0.23
C GLU A 69 -9.84 18.57 -0.39
N THR A 70 -10.52 19.08 -1.42
CA THR A 70 -11.42 18.27 -2.24
C THR A 70 -10.62 17.71 -3.42
N SER A 71 -9.67 16.82 -3.11
CA SER A 71 -9.00 16.01 -4.14
C SER A 71 -10.02 15.05 -4.76
N GLN A 72 -10.10 15.02 -6.09
CA GLN A 72 -10.98 14.10 -6.82
C GLN A 72 -10.12 13.24 -7.74
N TRP A 73 -10.46 11.97 -7.89
CA TRP A 73 -9.80 11.12 -8.88
C TRP A 73 -10.51 11.25 -10.23
N SER A 74 -9.75 11.16 -11.32
CA SER A 74 -10.30 11.06 -12.67
C SER A 74 -11.36 9.95 -12.72
N SER A 75 -12.51 10.17 -13.35
CA SER A 75 -13.55 9.13 -13.46
C SER A 75 -13.17 8.04 -14.45
N ASP A 76 -12.45 8.38 -15.52
CA ASP A 76 -12.40 7.50 -16.67
C ASP A 76 -11.42 6.34 -16.49
N GLY A 77 -10.35 6.57 -15.73
CA GLY A 77 -9.30 5.59 -15.46
C GLY A 77 -8.52 5.22 -16.72
N ILE A 78 -7.21 5.38 -16.68
CA ILE A 78 -6.32 5.01 -17.77
C ILE A 78 -6.00 3.51 -17.65
N ALA A 79 -6.29 2.73 -18.70
CA ALA A 79 -5.81 1.36 -18.78
C ALA A 79 -4.28 1.38 -18.87
N PHE A 80 -3.63 1.06 -17.75
CA PHE A 80 -2.21 1.18 -17.54
C PHE A 80 -1.45 0.00 -18.17
N VAL A 81 -1.98 -1.21 -17.99
CA VAL A 81 -1.52 -2.47 -18.61
C VAL A 81 -2.75 -3.22 -19.12
N GLY A 82 -2.64 -3.97 -20.22
CA GLY A 82 -3.78 -4.68 -20.81
C GLY A 82 -4.77 -3.74 -21.49
N LYS A 83 -4.26 -2.80 -22.31
CA LYS A 83 -5.05 -1.70 -22.92
C LYS A 83 -6.26 -2.18 -23.74
N ASP A 84 -6.17 -3.35 -24.35
CA ASP A 84 -7.24 -3.95 -25.16
C ASP A 84 -8.17 -4.89 -24.36
N SER A 85 -7.93 -5.02 -23.04
CA SER A 85 -8.70 -5.86 -22.10
C SER A 85 -8.77 -7.34 -22.50
N LYS A 86 -7.71 -7.86 -23.13
CA LYS A 86 -7.59 -9.28 -23.47
C LYS A 86 -6.62 -10.02 -22.57
N TRP A 87 -6.98 -11.26 -22.29
CA TRP A 87 -6.09 -12.22 -21.66
C TRP A 87 -4.95 -12.60 -22.61
N GLY A 88 -3.76 -12.80 -22.07
CA GLY A 88 -2.61 -13.27 -22.84
C GLY A 88 -1.39 -13.51 -21.97
N SER A 89 -0.35 -14.07 -22.58
CA SER A 89 0.91 -14.44 -21.92
C SER A 89 2.14 -13.71 -22.48
N ASP A 90 1.95 -12.90 -23.52
CA ASP A 90 3.02 -12.02 -24.04
C ASP A 90 3.37 -10.91 -23.03
N SER A 91 4.27 -10.01 -23.41
CA SER A 91 4.74 -8.94 -22.53
C SER A 91 3.71 -7.83 -22.31
N GLN A 92 2.68 -7.69 -23.14
CA GLN A 92 1.68 -6.63 -23.04
C GLN A 92 0.38 -7.07 -22.36
N HIS A 93 0.12 -8.37 -22.30
CA HIS A 93 -1.09 -8.95 -21.74
C HIS A 93 -0.83 -9.64 -20.39
N LEU A 94 -1.91 -9.79 -19.62
CA LEU A 94 -1.94 -10.46 -18.33
C LEU A 94 -2.97 -11.61 -18.37
N GLY A 95 -2.76 -12.61 -17.53
CA GLY A 95 -3.62 -13.75 -17.25
C GLY A 95 -4.06 -13.70 -15.78
N SER A 96 -5.32 -13.38 -15.56
CA SER A 96 -5.97 -13.17 -14.25
C SER A 96 -5.18 -12.28 -13.28
N PRO A 97 -4.94 -10.98 -13.58
CA PRO A 97 -4.14 -10.14 -12.71
C PRO A 97 -4.83 -9.94 -11.36
N PHE A 98 -4.05 -10.01 -10.29
CA PHE A 98 -4.59 -10.13 -8.93
C PHE A 98 -3.93 -9.16 -7.94
N GLY A 99 -2.86 -9.55 -7.25
CA GLY A 99 -2.09 -8.62 -6.42
C GLY A 99 -1.33 -7.64 -7.29
N LEU A 100 -1.24 -6.39 -6.84
CA LEU A 100 -0.38 -5.39 -7.46
C LEU A 100 0.37 -4.60 -6.40
N PHE A 101 1.54 -4.09 -6.75
CA PHE A 101 2.37 -3.27 -5.87
C PHE A 101 3.00 -2.14 -6.68
N ILE A 102 3.02 -0.94 -6.13
CA ILE A 102 3.68 0.23 -6.72
C ILE A 102 4.96 0.49 -5.96
N ASP A 103 6.08 0.31 -6.63
CA ASP A 103 7.41 0.61 -6.11
C ASP A 103 7.68 2.11 -6.22
N VAL A 104 7.25 2.83 -5.19
CA VAL A 104 7.35 4.29 -5.11
C VAL A 104 8.80 4.77 -4.95
N GLU A 105 9.70 3.91 -4.48
CA GLU A 105 11.11 4.26 -4.28
C GLU A 105 11.90 4.19 -5.58
N HIS A 106 11.55 3.28 -6.50
CA HIS A 106 12.25 3.09 -7.77
C HIS A 106 11.45 3.55 -8.99
N GLY A 107 10.80 4.71 -8.90
CA GLY A 107 10.19 5.37 -10.07
C GLY A 107 8.75 4.95 -10.38
N ASN A 108 7.98 4.55 -9.35
CA ASN A 108 6.57 4.13 -9.46
C ASN A 108 6.38 2.94 -10.42
N ASN A 109 7.32 1.99 -10.43
CA ASN A 109 7.19 0.77 -11.22
C ASN A 109 6.05 -0.10 -10.68
N VAL A 110 5.33 -0.75 -11.59
CA VAL A 110 4.14 -1.54 -11.23
C VAL A 110 4.46 -3.01 -11.31
N TYR A 111 4.36 -3.70 -10.18
CA TYR A 111 4.47 -5.14 -10.11
C TYR A 111 3.07 -5.73 -10.08
N VAL A 112 2.86 -6.83 -10.80
CA VAL A 112 1.55 -7.50 -10.93
C VAL A 112 1.74 -9.00 -10.80
N ALA A 113 0.92 -9.62 -9.97
CA ALA A 113 0.74 -11.06 -9.96
C ALA A 113 -0.12 -11.49 -11.14
N ASP A 114 0.53 -12.13 -12.10
CA ASP A 114 -0.03 -12.62 -13.33
C ASP A 114 -0.40 -14.11 -13.13
N VAL A 115 -1.53 -14.33 -12.47
CA VAL A 115 -1.92 -15.60 -11.80
C VAL A 115 -1.90 -16.77 -12.77
N ASP A 116 -2.58 -16.65 -13.91
CA ASP A 116 -2.79 -17.76 -14.85
C ASP A 116 -1.51 -18.04 -15.66
N ASN A 117 -0.60 -17.07 -15.75
CA ASN A 117 0.71 -17.22 -16.36
C ASN A 117 1.80 -17.63 -15.32
N HIS A 118 1.42 -17.79 -14.04
CA HIS A 118 2.29 -18.25 -12.97
C HIS A 118 3.60 -17.47 -12.86
N ARG A 119 3.49 -16.14 -12.91
CA ARG A 119 4.65 -15.23 -12.88
C ARG A 119 4.31 -13.91 -12.20
N ILE A 120 5.35 -13.15 -11.85
CA ILE A 120 5.23 -11.75 -11.49
C ILE A 120 5.82 -10.89 -12.61
N GLN A 121 5.03 -9.95 -13.10
CA GLN A 121 5.43 -8.99 -14.13
C GLN A 121 5.73 -7.63 -13.50
N LYS A 122 6.85 -7.02 -13.89
CA LYS A 122 7.23 -5.63 -13.58
C LYS A 122 7.04 -4.76 -14.82
N PHE A 123 6.26 -3.70 -14.71
CA PHE A 123 6.07 -2.70 -15.76
C PHE A 123 6.75 -1.40 -15.37
N LEU A 124 7.59 -0.88 -16.25
CA LEU A 124 8.30 0.38 -16.04
C LEU A 124 7.37 1.56 -16.38
N ARG A 125 7.15 2.47 -15.42
CA ARG A 125 6.17 3.57 -15.54
C ARG A 125 6.38 4.44 -16.79
N GLY A 126 7.64 4.66 -17.17
CA GLY A 126 8.04 5.48 -18.32
C GLY A 126 8.23 4.69 -19.63
N SER A 127 7.97 3.39 -19.67
CA SER A 127 8.22 2.54 -20.85
C SER A 127 7.20 1.42 -20.98
N LEU A 128 5.92 1.74 -20.80
CA LEU A 128 4.82 0.75 -20.83
C LEU A 128 4.70 0.03 -22.17
N ASP A 129 5.06 0.68 -23.27
CA ASP A 129 4.98 0.10 -24.61
C ASP A 129 6.06 -0.98 -24.85
N ASN A 130 7.06 -1.10 -23.98
CA ASN A 130 8.02 -2.21 -24.00
C ASN A 130 7.47 -3.50 -23.36
N GLY A 131 6.27 -3.43 -22.79
CA GLY A 131 5.66 -4.53 -22.04
C GLY A 131 6.31 -4.78 -20.68
N GLY A 132 5.85 -5.83 -20.01
CA GLY A 132 6.29 -6.22 -18.68
C GLY A 132 7.47 -7.19 -18.72
N ILE A 133 8.32 -7.06 -17.71
CA ILE A 133 9.49 -7.88 -17.47
C ILE A 133 9.12 -8.94 -16.43
N THR A 134 9.34 -10.22 -16.72
CA THR A 134 9.15 -11.28 -15.72
C THR A 134 10.26 -11.23 -14.69
N VAL A 135 9.91 -10.97 -13.43
CA VAL A 135 10.87 -10.83 -12.30
C VAL A 135 10.84 -12.03 -11.34
N ALA A 136 9.81 -12.86 -11.40
CA ALA A 136 9.72 -14.12 -10.67
C ALA A 136 8.77 -15.10 -11.39
N GLY A 137 9.04 -16.40 -11.30
CA GLY A 137 8.28 -17.44 -11.99
C GLY A 137 8.44 -17.43 -13.51
N GLY A 138 7.37 -17.78 -14.25
CA GLY A 138 7.39 -17.84 -15.72
C GLY A 138 7.96 -19.14 -16.32
N ASN A 139 8.34 -20.09 -15.48
CA ASN A 139 8.85 -21.41 -15.88
C ASN A 139 7.78 -22.52 -15.80
N GLY A 140 6.52 -22.15 -16.07
CA GLY A 140 5.34 -23.00 -15.91
C GLY A 140 4.84 -23.15 -14.47
N LYS A 141 3.64 -23.72 -14.31
CA LYS A 141 3.06 -24.06 -13.01
C LYS A 141 3.91 -25.13 -12.33
N GLY A 142 4.33 -24.90 -11.09
CA GLY A 142 5.03 -25.92 -10.31
C GLY A 142 5.54 -25.41 -8.97
N ASN A 143 6.27 -26.26 -8.25
CA ASN A 143 6.78 -25.98 -6.90
C ASN A 143 8.31 -25.92 -6.80
N ALA A 144 9.04 -26.05 -7.92
CA ALA A 144 10.48 -25.84 -7.97
C ALA A 144 10.85 -24.41 -7.54
N SER A 145 12.11 -24.18 -7.19
CA SER A 145 12.60 -22.87 -6.71
C SER A 145 12.46 -21.77 -7.77
N ASN A 146 12.45 -22.09 -9.05
CA ASN A 146 12.22 -21.17 -10.17
C ASN A 146 10.77 -21.16 -10.69
N GLN A 147 9.85 -21.87 -10.03
CA GLN A 147 8.44 -21.98 -10.43
C GLN A 147 7.50 -21.36 -9.39
N LEU A 148 6.34 -20.95 -9.87
CA LEU A 148 5.21 -20.45 -9.07
C LEU A 148 3.95 -21.24 -9.46
N ALA A 149 2.96 -21.25 -8.59
CA ALA A 149 1.65 -21.80 -8.84
C ALA A 149 0.57 -20.85 -8.28
N GLU A 150 -0.14 -20.19 -9.21
CA GLU A 150 -1.15 -19.15 -8.92
C GLU A 150 -0.65 -18.08 -7.92
N PRO A 151 0.41 -17.31 -8.24
CA PRO A 151 0.88 -16.26 -7.35
C PRO A 151 -0.22 -15.21 -7.13
N ARG A 152 -0.48 -14.78 -5.89
CA ARG A 152 -1.57 -13.85 -5.55
C ARG A 152 -1.06 -12.51 -5.04
N ALA A 153 -0.99 -12.32 -3.72
CA ALA A 153 -0.47 -11.07 -3.17
C ALA A 153 1.04 -10.97 -3.35
N ILE A 154 1.50 -9.75 -3.54
CA ILE A 154 2.90 -9.40 -3.70
C ILE A 154 3.25 -8.21 -2.82
N TYR A 155 4.51 -8.15 -2.41
CA TYR A 155 5.12 -6.99 -1.77
C TYR A 155 6.53 -6.83 -2.34
N VAL A 156 6.97 -5.60 -2.58
CA VAL A 156 8.32 -5.31 -3.05
C VAL A 156 9.00 -4.41 -2.02
N ASP A 157 10.16 -4.85 -1.51
CA ASP A 157 10.92 -4.06 -0.54
C ASP A 157 11.78 -2.98 -1.21
N LYS A 158 12.39 -2.11 -0.40
CA LYS A 158 13.31 -1.06 -0.85
C LYS A 158 14.57 -1.54 -1.61
N ASN A 159 14.85 -2.84 -1.63
CA ASN A 159 15.95 -3.41 -2.40
C ASN A 159 15.45 -4.10 -3.68
N GLU A 160 14.17 -3.90 -4.02
CA GLU A 160 13.46 -4.55 -5.13
C GLU A 160 13.37 -6.08 -5.00
N ASN A 161 13.45 -6.62 -3.77
CA ASN A 161 13.14 -8.03 -3.53
C ASN A 161 11.62 -8.21 -3.54
N VAL A 162 11.16 -9.27 -4.21
CA VAL A 162 9.74 -9.57 -4.40
C VAL A 162 9.32 -10.69 -3.48
N TYR A 163 8.41 -10.37 -2.57
CA TYR A 163 7.75 -11.32 -1.68
C TYR A 163 6.41 -11.72 -2.29
N ILE A 164 6.14 -13.01 -2.38
CA ILE A 164 5.04 -13.54 -3.19
C ILE A 164 4.28 -14.58 -2.39
N VAL A 165 2.96 -14.43 -2.34
CA VAL A 165 2.07 -15.51 -1.95
C VAL A 165 1.96 -16.51 -3.10
N ASP A 166 2.67 -17.61 -3.01
CA ASP A 166 2.65 -18.72 -3.96
C ASP A 166 1.52 -19.69 -3.57
N ASN A 167 0.29 -19.29 -3.91
CA ASN A 167 -0.95 -19.75 -3.28
C ASN A 167 -1.17 -21.26 -3.34
N ASP A 168 -1.01 -21.85 -4.53
CA ASP A 168 -1.27 -23.28 -4.73
C ASP A 168 -0.16 -24.16 -4.16
N ASN A 169 1.01 -23.56 -3.88
CA ASN A 169 2.11 -24.21 -3.19
C ASN A 169 2.10 -23.97 -1.67
N TYR A 170 1.10 -23.25 -1.14
CA TYR A 170 0.91 -22.99 0.29
C TYR A 170 2.16 -22.41 0.98
N ARG A 171 2.85 -21.49 0.30
CA ARG A 171 4.11 -20.91 0.77
C ARG A 171 4.22 -19.43 0.42
N ILE A 172 5.07 -18.73 1.16
CA ILE A 172 5.55 -17.40 0.80
C ILE A 172 6.96 -17.55 0.27
N GLN A 173 7.19 -16.98 -0.90
CA GLN A 173 8.49 -16.99 -1.56
C GLN A 173 9.10 -15.60 -1.57
N LEU A 174 10.41 -15.55 -1.40
CA LEU A 174 11.24 -14.36 -1.59
C LEU A 174 12.11 -14.56 -2.82
N TRP A 175 11.90 -13.75 -3.86
CA TRP A 175 12.85 -13.58 -4.95
C TRP A 175 13.67 -12.33 -4.68
N LYS A 176 14.98 -12.50 -4.52
CA LYS A 176 15.87 -11.34 -4.50
C LYS A 176 15.90 -10.68 -5.88
N LYS A 177 16.18 -9.38 -5.92
CA LYS A 177 16.35 -8.66 -7.19
C LYS A 177 17.27 -9.45 -8.14
N ASP A 178 16.84 -9.60 -9.39
CA ASP A 178 17.52 -10.33 -10.47
C ASP A 178 17.78 -11.83 -10.24
N ALA A 179 17.32 -12.40 -9.13
CA ALA A 179 17.43 -13.83 -8.84
C ALA A 179 16.59 -14.66 -9.82
N LYS A 180 17.10 -15.85 -10.19
CA LYS A 180 16.37 -16.81 -11.03
C LYS A 180 15.52 -17.79 -10.23
N GLU A 181 15.76 -17.86 -8.92
CA GLU A 181 15.14 -18.78 -7.99
C GLU A 181 14.69 -18.04 -6.73
N GLY A 182 13.59 -18.50 -6.16
CA GLY A 182 12.99 -17.98 -4.95
C GLY A 182 13.27 -18.86 -3.75
N ILE A 183 13.27 -18.24 -2.58
CA ILE A 183 13.50 -18.89 -1.30
C ILE A 183 12.17 -18.98 -0.55
N THR A 184 11.79 -20.16 -0.08
CA THR A 184 10.64 -20.30 0.81
C THR A 184 10.98 -19.69 2.16
N ILE A 185 10.21 -18.67 2.57
CA ILE A 185 10.45 -17.92 3.82
C ILE A 185 9.31 -18.05 4.84
N ALA A 186 8.16 -18.60 4.43
CA ALA A 186 7.06 -18.98 5.30
C ALA A 186 6.20 -20.07 4.62
N GLY A 187 5.58 -20.95 5.41
CA GLY A 187 4.79 -22.07 4.91
C GLY A 187 5.64 -23.15 4.23
N GLY A 188 5.13 -23.75 3.15
CA GLY A 188 5.82 -24.81 2.40
C GLY A 188 5.68 -26.21 2.99
N ASN A 189 4.99 -26.36 4.12
CA ASN A 189 4.72 -27.64 4.78
C ASN A 189 3.33 -28.21 4.43
N GLY A 190 2.84 -27.88 3.23
CA GLY A 190 1.51 -28.23 2.75
C GLY A 190 0.39 -27.38 3.36
N LYS A 191 -0.83 -27.64 2.89
CA LYS A 191 -2.06 -27.02 3.39
C LYS A 191 -2.41 -27.56 4.77
N GLY A 192 -2.65 -26.68 5.74
CA GLY A 192 -3.16 -27.07 7.04
C GLY A 192 -3.27 -25.92 8.03
N ILE A 193 -3.57 -26.23 9.29
CA ILE A 193 -3.85 -25.26 10.36
C ILE A 193 -2.65 -25.04 11.30
N GLU A 194 -1.62 -25.88 11.21
CA GLU A 194 -0.44 -25.76 12.06
C GLU A 194 0.28 -24.43 11.82
N LEU A 195 1.10 -23.99 12.79
CA LEU A 195 1.74 -22.68 12.71
C LEU A 195 2.88 -22.61 11.66
N ASN A 196 3.37 -23.76 11.18
CA ASN A 196 4.29 -23.85 10.04
C ASN A 196 3.58 -24.08 8.69
N GLN A 197 2.24 -24.09 8.67
CA GLN A 197 1.41 -24.33 7.48
C GLN A 197 0.56 -23.10 7.13
N ILE A 198 0.13 -23.04 5.87
CA ILE A 198 -0.70 -21.96 5.33
C ILE A 198 -1.86 -22.59 4.54
N GLY A 199 -3.09 -22.10 4.73
CA GLY A 199 -4.33 -22.67 4.19
C GLY A 199 -4.61 -22.34 2.72
N ALA A 200 -4.29 -21.12 2.27
CA ALA A 200 -4.23 -20.61 0.87
C ALA A 200 -4.27 -19.07 0.90
N SER A 201 -3.15 -18.44 1.26
CA SER A 201 -3.14 -17.02 1.57
C SER A 201 -3.57 -16.11 0.42
N GLN A 202 -4.19 -14.98 0.76
CA GLN A 202 -4.68 -14.01 -0.23
C GLN A 202 -4.05 -12.62 -0.07
N GLY A 203 -3.52 -12.30 1.11
CA GLY A 203 -2.91 -11.03 1.45
C GLY A 203 -1.55 -11.22 2.12
N LEU A 204 -0.66 -10.28 1.86
CA LEU A 204 0.71 -10.24 2.35
C LEU A 204 1.10 -8.80 2.62
N PHE A 205 1.77 -8.57 3.74
CA PHE A 205 2.41 -7.30 4.05
C PHE A 205 3.77 -7.57 4.71
N VAL A 206 4.82 -6.85 4.31
CA VAL A 206 6.13 -6.93 4.95
C VAL A 206 6.36 -5.64 5.72
N HIS A 207 6.53 -5.75 7.03
CA HIS A 207 6.91 -4.62 7.87
C HIS A 207 8.44 -4.51 7.89
N GLU A 208 9.00 -3.79 6.91
CA GLU A 208 10.46 -3.76 6.64
C GLU A 208 11.30 -3.33 7.85
N LYS A 209 10.81 -2.41 8.68
CA LYS A 209 11.51 -1.95 9.90
C LYS A 209 11.80 -3.08 10.89
N THR A 210 10.90 -4.06 10.98
CA THR A 210 11.04 -5.22 11.88
C THR A 210 11.34 -6.52 11.13
N ASN A 211 11.48 -6.47 9.81
CA ASN A 211 11.63 -7.64 8.93
C ASN A 211 10.59 -8.75 9.22
N THR A 212 9.35 -8.35 9.48
CA THR A 212 8.26 -9.25 9.84
C THR A 212 7.24 -9.34 8.71
N LEU A 213 6.85 -10.55 8.36
CA LEU A 213 5.78 -10.82 7.41
C LEU A 213 4.45 -10.92 8.14
N TYR A 214 3.40 -10.35 7.56
CA TYR A 214 2.03 -10.56 7.96
C TYR A 214 1.29 -11.19 6.79
N ILE A 215 0.54 -12.25 7.07
CA ILE A 215 -0.07 -13.09 6.04
C ILE A 215 -1.52 -13.33 6.47
N SER A 216 -2.47 -13.02 5.59
CA SER A 216 -3.85 -13.47 5.79
C SER A 216 -3.98 -14.92 5.35
N ASP A 217 -4.27 -15.78 6.31
CA ASP A 217 -4.41 -17.22 6.11
C ASP A 217 -5.89 -17.52 5.88
N PHE A 218 -6.30 -17.32 4.63
CA PHE A 218 -7.70 -17.23 4.17
C PHE A 218 -8.61 -18.36 4.65
N TYR A 219 -8.24 -19.63 4.41
CA TYR A 219 -9.09 -20.76 4.81
C TYR A 219 -9.03 -21.08 6.31
N ASN A 220 -8.12 -20.48 7.05
CA ASN A 220 -7.93 -20.69 8.49
C ASN A 220 -8.44 -19.51 9.32
N ASP A 221 -9.12 -18.54 8.70
CA ASP A 221 -9.78 -17.41 9.36
C ASP A 221 -8.88 -16.64 10.34
N ARG A 222 -7.62 -16.42 9.94
CA ARG A 222 -6.59 -15.81 10.80
C ARG A 222 -5.61 -14.95 10.02
N VAL A 223 -4.93 -14.07 10.73
CA VAL A 223 -3.70 -13.41 10.28
C VAL A 223 -2.55 -13.95 11.12
N VAL A 224 -1.50 -14.41 10.45
CA VAL A 224 -0.27 -14.88 11.09
C VAL A 224 0.87 -13.90 10.79
N LYS A 225 1.66 -13.59 11.81
CA LYS A 225 2.96 -12.93 11.63
C LYS A 225 4.08 -13.96 11.61
N TRP A 226 5.10 -13.74 10.80
CA TRP A 226 6.24 -14.63 10.66
C TRP A 226 7.53 -13.80 10.70
N ASP A 227 8.46 -14.13 11.58
CA ASP A 227 9.80 -13.56 11.60
C ASP A 227 10.71 -14.45 10.75
N SER A 228 11.53 -13.85 9.88
CA SER A 228 12.60 -14.50 9.12
C SER A 228 13.48 -15.50 9.91
N LYS A 229 13.53 -15.40 11.24
CA LYS A 229 14.32 -16.26 12.14
C LYS A 229 13.55 -17.47 12.68
N THR A 230 12.23 -17.53 12.50
CA THR A 230 11.40 -18.63 13.01
C THR A 230 10.92 -19.52 11.88
N ASN A 231 10.66 -20.80 12.18
CA ASN A 231 10.07 -21.75 11.22
C ASN A 231 8.55 -21.91 11.39
N GLN A 232 7.95 -21.06 12.23
CA GLN A 232 6.53 -21.06 12.56
C GLN A 232 6.03 -19.63 12.71
N GLY A 233 4.80 -19.40 12.28
CA GLY A 233 4.07 -18.14 12.46
C GLY A 233 3.42 -18.03 13.84
N ILE A 234 2.98 -16.82 14.16
CA ILE A 234 2.27 -16.47 15.38
C ILE A 234 0.95 -15.84 14.99
N ILE A 235 -0.17 -16.33 15.53
CA ILE A 235 -1.49 -15.75 15.26
C ILE A 235 -1.58 -14.38 15.93
N VAL A 236 -1.93 -13.35 15.14
CA VAL A 236 -2.03 -11.95 15.59
C VAL A 236 -3.43 -11.35 15.42
N ALA A 237 -4.28 -11.99 14.62
CA ALA A 237 -5.71 -11.66 14.52
C ALA A 237 -6.51 -12.91 14.12
N GLY A 238 -7.76 -13.01 14.57
CA GLY A 238 -8.63 -14.17 14.29
C GLY A 238 -8.12 -15.48 14.92
N GLY A 239 -8.29 -16.60 14.21
CA GLY A 239 -7.90 -17.93 14.67
C GLY A 239 -8.88 -18.59 15.65
N ASN A 240 -10.00 -17.92 15.96
CA ASN A 240 -11.05 -18.41 16.85
C ASN A 240 -12.24 -19.00 16.07
N ARG A 241 -11.94 -19.74 14.99
CA ARG A 241 -12.87 -20.20 13.95
C ARG A 241 -13.48 -19.05 13.13
N GLY A 242 -13.98 -19.38 11.94
CA GLY A 242 -14.74 -18.46 11.09
C GLY A 242 -15.98 -17.91 11.79
N GLY A 243 -16.15 -16.59 11.80
CA GLY A 243 -17.31 -15.94 12.42
C GLY A 243 -17.25 -14.42 12.45
N LYS A 244 -18.29 -13.80 13.03
CA LYS A 244 -18.50 -12.33 13.02
C LYS A 244 -18.17 -11.62 14.34
N ASN A 245 -17.83 -12.36 15.38
CA ASN A 245 -17.48 -11.78 16.68
C ASN A 245 -16.21 -10.91 16.56
N SER A 246 -15.96 -10.05 17.54
CA SER A 246 -14.83 -9.12 17.55
C SER A 246 -13.47 -9.84 17.55
N ASN A 247 -13.40 -11.08 18.06
CA ASN A 247 -12.20 -11.93 18.04
C ASN A 247 -12.16 -12.93 16.87
N GLN A 248 -13.08 -12.83 15.91
CA GLN A 248 -13.21 -13.73 14.76
C GLN A 248 -13.06 -12.98 13.44
N LEU A 249 -12.61 -13.70 12.43
CA LEU A 249 -12.55 -13.28 11.04
C LEU A 249 -13.31 -14.31 10.21
N SER A 250 -13.65 -13.98 8.97
CA SER A 250 -14.24 -14.89 8.00
C SER A 250 -13.60 -14.66 6.65
N MET A 251 -12.69 -15.57 6.28
CA MET A 251 -11.92 -15.54 5.04
C MET A 251 -11.18 -14.22 4.79
N PRO A 252 -10.26 -13.80 5.68
CA PRO A 252 -9.56 -12.53 5.56
C PRO A 252 -8.73 -12.47 4.26
N ARG A 253 -8.80 -11.35 3.53
CA ARG A 253 -8.06 -11.13 2.27
C ARG A 253 -6.95 -10.10 2.44
N GLY A 254 -7.01 -8.96 1.74
CA GLY A 254 -5.99 -7.94 1.77
C GLY A 254 -5.80 -7.40 3.18
N ILE A 255 -4.54 -7.10 3.49
CA ILE A 255 -4.12 -6.58 4.78
C ILE A 255 -3.19 -5.39 4.56
N PHE A 256 -3.22 -4.47 5.51
CA PHE A 256 -2.26 -3.39 5.63
C PHE A 256 -1.80 -3.30 7.08
N VAL A 257 -0.50 -3.12 7.29
CA VAL A 257 0.06 -2.97 8.63
C VAL A 257 0.71 -1.60 8.72
N ASP A 258 0.33 -0.81 9.72
CA ASP A 258 0.93 0.49 9.93
C ASP A 258 2.25 0.42 10.73
N ASP A 259 2.94 1.55 10.83
CA ASP A 259 4.22 1.68 11.57
C ASP A 259 4.13 1.34 13.06
N CYS A 260 2.93 1.30 13.64
CA CYS A 260 2.68 0.90 15.03
C CYS A 260 2.31 -0.60 15.13
N GLU A 261 2.45 -1.35 14.03
CA GLU A 261 2.06 -2.75 13.86
C GLU A 261 0.57 -3.01 14.09
N ASN A 262 -0.29 -2.01 13.87
CA ASN A 262 -1.73 -2.22 13.80
C ASN A 262 -2.11 -2.79 12.44
N ILE A 263 -3.00 -3.77 12.43
CA ILE A 263 -3.37 -4.55 11.25
C ILE A 263 -4.79 -4.18 10.81
N TYR A 264 -4.91 -3.67 9.59
CA TYR A 264 -6.17 -3.46 8.90
C TYR A 264 -6.44 -4.66 8.01
N ILE A 265 -7.61 -5.27 8.13
CA ILE A 265 -7.94 -6.55 7.51
C ILE A 265 -9.25 -6.42 6.76
N ALA A 266 -9.24 -6.78 5.48
CA ALA A 266 -10.46 -7.01 4.72
C ALA A 266 -11.08 -8.34 5.16
N ASP A 267 -12.09 -8.25 6.04
CA ASP A 267 -12.83 -9.38 6.60
C ASP A 267 -14.00 -9.71 5.66
N LEU A 268 -13.65 -10.42 4.58
CA LEU A 268 -14.42 -10.56 3.33
C LEU A 268 -15.89 -10.88 3.56
N PHE A 269 -16.17 -12.02 4.20
CA PHE A 269 -17.53 -12.54 4.34
C PHE A 269 -18.30 -11.94 5.51
N ASN A 270 -17.63 -11.12 6.33
CA ASN A 270 -18.29 -10.25 7.30
C ASN A 270 -18.52 -8.84 6.73
N HIS A 271 -18.11 -8.59 5.48
CA HIS A 271 -18.37 -7.36 4.74
C HIS A 271 -17.90 -6.09 5.49
N ARG A 272 -16.71 -6.17 6.08
CA ARG A 272 -16.16 -5.11 6.93
C ARG A 272 -14.65 -5.03 6.81
N ILE A 273 -14.10 -3.89 7.21
CA ILE A 273 -12.68 -3.74 7.53
C ILE A 273 -12.52 -3.74 9.04
N GLN A 274 -11.64 -4.59 9.52
CA GLN A 274 -11.30 -4.67 10.93
C GLN A 274 -9.91 -4.10 11.19
N LEU A 275 -9.79 -3.36 12.28
CA LEU A 275 -8.52 -2.91 12.86
C LEU A 275 -8.20 -3.74 14.10
N TRP A 276 -7.13 -4.53 14.03
CA TRP A 276 -6.49 -5.13 15.20
C TRP A 276 -5.31 -4.26 15.61
N LYS A 277 -5.37 -3.68 16.82
CA LYS A 277 -4.20 -3.03 17.39
C LYS A 277 -3.14 -4.09 17.72
N LYS A 278 -1.87 -3.69 17.73
CA LYS A 278 -0.77 -4.58 18.14
C LYS A 278 -1.12 -5.27 19.47
N ASP A 279 -0.95 -6.59 19.51
CA ASP A 279 -1.22 -7.48 20.65
C ASP A 279 -2.68 -7.54 21.15
N ALA A 280 -3.62 -6.89 20.47
CA ALA A 280 -5.04 -6.95 20.80
C ALA A 280 -5.62 -8.36 20.59
N LYS A 281 -6.58 -8.75 21.43
CA LYS A 281 -7.32 -10.03 21.29
C LYS A 281 -8.57 -9.90 20.42
N GLU A 282 -9.02 -8.68 20.20
CA GLU A 282 -10.24 -8.34 19.48
C GLU A 282 -9.98 -7.19 18.52
N GLY A 283 -10.70 -7.20 17.41
CA GLY A 283 -10.65 -6.17 16.39
C GLY A 283 -11.81 -5.20 16.50
N ILE A 284 -11.59 -4.02 15.95
CA ILE A 284 -12.56 -2.93 15.90
C ILE A 284 -13.02 -2.79 14.45
N THR A 285 -14.33 -2.84 14.19
CA THR A 285 -14.88 -2.50 12.87
C THR A 285 -14.60 -1.03 12.59
N VAL A 286 -13.81 -0.73 11.54
CA VAL A 286 -13.46 0.65 11.14
C VAL A 286 -14.13 1.08 9.84
N ALA A 287 -14.68 0.14 9.06
CA ALA A 287 -15.52 0.42 7.90
C ALA A 287 -16.45 -0.78 7.60
N GLY A 288 -17.63 -0.52 7.05
CA GLY A 288 -18.62 -1.56 6.70
C GLY A 288 -19.28 -2.22 7.90
N GLY A 289 -19.71 -3.48 7.73
CA GLY A 289 -20.39 -4.27 8.77
C GLY A 289 -21.89 -3.96 8.95
N ASN A 290 -22.46 -3.10 8.11
CA ASN A 290 -23.85 -2.64 8.20
C ASN A 290 -24.78 -3.24 7.13
N GLY A 291 -24.38 -4.34 6.48
CA GLY A 291 -25.04 -4.94 5.33
C GLY A 291 -24.16 -4.91 4.07
N MET A 292 -24.68 -5.48 2.98
CA MET A 292 -23.94 -5.76 1.74
C MET A 292 -24.52 -5.07 0.49
N GLU A 293 -25.37 -4.06 0.66
CA GLU A 293 -25.91 -3.30 -0.46
C GLU A 293 -24.96 -2.15 -0.85
N ARG A 294 -25.45 -1.23 -1.69
CA ARG A 294 -24.67 -0.12 -2.26
C ARG A 294 -24.65 1.14 -1.40
N ASN A 295 -25.21 1.10 -0.19
CA ASN A 295 -25.21 2.26 0.71
C ASN A 295 -23.77 2.65 1.09
N THR A 296 -23.54 3.92 1.41
CA THR A 296 -22.19 4.45 1.67
C THR A 296 -21.61 3.97 3.00
N ASN A 297 -22.41 3.46 3.92
CA ASN A 297 -21.96 2.85 5.18
C ASN A 297 -21.82 1.31 5.10
N GLN A 298 -22.00 0.72 3.92
CA GLN A 298 -21.97 -0.72 3.67
C GLN A 298 -20.82 -1.08 2.72
N LEU A 299 -20.36 -2.32 2.83
CA LEU A 299 -19.38 -2.94 1.93
C LEU A 299 -19.95 -4.28 1.49
N ASN A 300 -19.54 -4.79 0.34
CA ASN A 300 -19.91 -6.10 -0.15
C ASN A 300 -18.66 -6.83 -0.64
N ASN A 301 -18.25 -7.82 0.16
CA ASN A 301 -17.03 -8.59 -0.06
C ASN A 301 -15.81 -7.69 -0.33
N PRO A 302 -15.32 -6.92 0.67
CA PRO A 302 -14.12 -6.12 0.49
C PRO A 302 -12.91 -7.03 0.26
N TRP A 303 -12.11 -6.74 -0.77
CA TRP A 303 -10.98 -7.60 -1.14
C TRP A 303 -9.63 -7.10 -0.66
N ASP A 304 -9.38 -5.80 -0.76
CA ASP A 304 -8.10 -5.21 -0.38
C ASP A 304 -8.32 -3.89 0.36
N VAL A 305 -7.34 -3.55 1.19
CA VAL A 305 -7.34 -2.36 2.03
C VAL A 305 -5.95 -1.74 2.02
N LYS A 306 -5.90 -0.42 1.83
CA LYS A 306 -4.69 0.40 2.01
C LYS A 306 -5.00 1.56 2.94
N VAL A 307 -4.00 2.00 3.69
CA VAL A 307 -4.14 3.12 4.62
C VAL A 307 -3.02 4.11 4.34
N ASP A 308 -3.37 5.39 4.21
CA ASP A 308 -2.38 6.44 4.02
C ASP A 308 -1.82 6.97 5.35
N GLN A 309 -0.87 7.90 5.27
CA GLN A 309 -0.25 8.55 6.44
C GLN A 309 -1.25 9.34 7.30
N PHE A 310 -2.38 9.76 6.74
CA PHE A 310 -3.47 10.46 7.43
C PHE A 310 -4.53 9.50 7.98
N LYS A 311 -4.27 8.18 7.94
CA LYS A 311 -5.16 7.11 8.37
C LYS A 311 -6.48 7.08 7.59
N ASN A 312 -6.50 7.59 6.36
CA ASN A 312 -7.60 7.33 5.44
C ASN A 312 -7.50 5.89 4.94
N ILE A 313 -8.62 5.19 4.96
CA ILE A 313 -8.75 3.78 4.61
C ILE A 313 -9.36 3.68 3.22
N TYR A 314 -8.60 3.15 2.27
CA TYR A 314 -9.02 2.92 0.89
C TYR A 314 -9.33 1.44 0.72
N ILE A 315 -10.51 1.12 0.19
CA ILE A 315 -11.04 -0.24 0.19
C ILE A 315 -11.53 -0.58 -1.21
N VAL A 316 -11.17 -1.78 -1.67
CA VAL A 316 -11.77 -2.39 -2.86
C VAL A 316 -13.07 -3.07 -2.43
N ASP A 317 -14.20 -2.42 -2.69
CA ASP A 317 -15.54 -2.94 -2.44
C ASP A 317 -16.01 -3.72 -3.68
N THR A 318 -15.45 -4.92 -3.84
CA THR A 318 -15.40 -5.68 -5.10
C THR A 318 -16.78 -5.97 -5.69
N ASP A 319 -17.71 -6.48 -4.89
CA ASP A 319 -19.02 -6.91 -5.42
C ASP A 319 -19.97 -5.71 -5.63
N ASN A 320 -19.65 -4.57 -5.03
CA ASN A 320 -20.25 -3.28 -5.38
C ASN A 320 -19.53 -2.57 -6.54
N ALA A 321 -18.47 -3.17 -7.10
CA ALA A 321 -17.68 -2.64 -8.21
C ALA A 321 -17.24 -1.19 -7.99
N ARG A 322 -16.68 -0.89 -6.81
CA ARG A 322 -16.23 0.47 -6.45
C ARG A 322 -15.01 0.46 -5.55
N ILE A 323 -14.29 1.57 -5.55
CA ILE A 323 -13.28 1.89 -4.54
C ILE A 323 -13.86 2.97 -3.64
N VAL A 324 -13.70 2.79 -2.33
CA VAL A 324 -14.28 3.66 -1.30
C VAL A 324 -13.21 4.12 -0.31
N LYS A 325 -13.27 5.38 0.09
CA LYS A 325 -12.41 6.00 1.09
C LYS A 325 -13.20 6.25 2.37
N TRP A 326 -12.74 5.69 3.47
CA TRP A 326 -13.18 6.06 4.82
C TRP A 326 -12.13 6.96 5.46
N THR A 327 -12.57 8.04 6.09
CA THR A 327 -11.69 8.89 6.92
C THR A 327 -11.97 8.61 8.39
N GLN A 328 -11.02 8.89 9.28
CA GLN A 328 -11.18 8.60 10.70
C GLN A 328 -12.47 9.21 11.25
N ASN A 329 -13.16 8.45 12.11
CA ASN A 329 -14.40 8.82 12.79
C ASN A 329 -15.63 9.03 11.88
N GLN A 330 -15.55 8.73 10.58
CA GLN A 330 -16.73 8.72 9.71
C GLN A 330 -17.48 7.39 9.81
N THR A 331 -18.81 7.45 9.78
CA THR A 331 -19.69 6.27 9.76
C THR A 331 -20.00 5.79 8.35
N PHE A 332 -19.63 6.56 7.33
CA PHE A 332 -19.85 6.27 5.91
C PHE A 332 -18.60 6.54 5.09
N GLY A 333 -18.46 5.82 3.99
CA GLY A 333 -17.40 5.95 3.02
C GLY A 333 -17.78 6.88 1.88
N GLN A 334 -16.77 7.51 1.31
CA GLN A 334 -16.87 8.25 0.06
C GLN A 334 -16.51 7.31 -1.10
N ILE A 335 -17.38 7.19 -2.09
CA ILE A 335 -17.01 6.54 -3.36
C ILE A 335 -16.02 7.45 -4.08
N ILE A 336 -14.82 6.95 -4.35
CA ILE A 336 -13.76 7.73 -5.01
C ILE A 336 -13.65 7.39 -6.50
N VAL A 337 -13.81 6.12 -6.87
CA VAL A 337 -13.91 5.64 -8.26
C VAL A 337 -14.80 4.39 -8.31
N GLY A 338 -15.37 4.09 -9.48
CA GLY A 338 -16.33 3.01 -9.69
C GLY A 338 -17.76 3.34 -9.25
N GLY A 339 -18.56 2.30 -9.01
CA GLY A 339 -19.96 2.40 -8.55
C GLY A 339 -20.99 2.52 -9.68
N ASN A 340 -20.56 2.65 -10.94
CA ASN A 340 -21.43 2.76 -12.12
C ASN A 340 -21.79 1.40 -12.75
N GLY A 341 -21.84 0.35 -11.92
CA GLY A 341 -22.10 -1.03 -12.34
C GLY A 341 -20.86 -1.80 -12.78
N SER A 342 -21.04 -3.10 -12.99
CA SER A 342 -19.97 -3.99 -13.45
C SER A 342 -19.79 -3.89 -14.96
N GLY A 343 -18.55 -3.74 -15.43
CA GLY A 343 -18.26 -3.60 -16.86
C GLY A 343 -16.84 -3.13 -17.15
N ASN A 344 -16.55 -2.84 -18.42
CA ASN A 344 -15.23 -2.41 -18.90
C ASN A 344 -15.22 -0.95 -19.40
N LYS A 345 -16.34 -0.22 -19.27
CA LYS A 345 -16.47 1.20 -19.62
C LYS A 345 -15.72 2.08 -18.60
N PRO A 346 -15.51 3.38 -18.90
CA PRO A 346 -15.03 4.35 -17.92
C PRO A 346 -15.78 4.26 -16.58
N ASN A 347 -15.05 4.31 -15.48
CA ASN A 347 -15.58 4.20 -14.11
C ASN A 347 -16.39 2.92 -13.81
N GLN A 348 -16.12 1.81 -14.51
CA GLN A 348 -16.70 0.49 -14.22
C GLN A 348 -15.58 -0.53 -13.96
N PHE A 349 -15.86 -1.47 -13.08
CA PHE A 349 -14.95 -2.56 -12.74
C PHE A 349 -15.56 -3.94 -13.02
N ARG A 350 -14.73 -4.91 -13.40
CA ARG A 350 -15.09 -6.34 -13.31
C ARG A 350 -14.08 -7.09 -12.46
N ALA A 351 -14.51 -7.51 -11.28
CA ALA A 351 -13.67 -8.20 -10.30
C ALA A 351 -12.40 -7.39 -9.96
N ALA A 352 -12.61 -6.16 -9.49
CA ALA A 352 -11.54 -5.33 -8.92
C ALA A 352 -11.03 -6.00 -7.65
N HIS A 353 -9.72 -6.26 -7.57
CA HIS A 353 -9.15 -7.10 -6.53
C HIS A 353 -8.03 -6.41 -5.73
N GLY A 354 -6.94 -6.04 -6.39
CA GLY A 354 -5.80 -5.38 -5.77
C GLY A 354 -5.92 -3.87 -5.85
N LEU A 355 -5.35 -3.20 -4.84
CA LEU A 355 -5.30 -1.74 -4.75
C LEU A 355 -3.88 -1.30 -4.38
N ALA A 356 -3.38 -0.27 -5.05
CA ALA A 356 -2.19 0.43 -4.59
C ALA A 356 -2.27 1.92 -4.90
N LEU A 357 -1.47 2.70 -4.18
CA LEU A 357 -1.31 4.13 -4.40
C LEU A 357 0.15 4.41 -4.77
N ASP A 358 0.37 5.34 -5.69
CA ASP A 358 1.71 5.90 -5.92
C ASP A 358 1.99 7.10 -5.01
N LYS A 359 3.20 7.66 -5.11
CA LYS A 359 3.63 8.81 -4.29
C LYS A 359 2.82 10.08 -4.56
N GLU A 360 2.22 10.21 -5.75
CA GLU A 360 1.34 11.31 -6.11
C GLU A 360 -0.08 11.15 -5.55
N GLY A 361 -0.45 9.93 -5.13
CA GLY A 361 -1.79 9.58 -4.65
C GLY A 361 -2.72 9.04 -5.74
N ASN A 362 -2.19 8.70 -6.92
CA ASN A 362 -2.94 8.03 -7.97
C ASN A 362 -3.29 6.61 -7.51
N ILE A 363 -4.46 6.12 -7.91
CA ILE A 363 -4.96 4.81 -7.51
C ILE A 363 -4.77 3.82 -8.65
N PHE A 364 -4.19 2.67 -8.35
CA PHE A 364 -4.06 1.55 -9.27
C PHE A 364 -4.94 0.41 -8.79
N VAL A 365 -5.74 -0.14 -9.69
CA VAL A 365 -6.67 -1.24 -9.43
C VAL A 365 -6.41 -2.36 -10.42
N SER A 366 -6.24 -3.58 -9.94
CA SER A 366 -6.23 -4.76 -10.80
C SER A 366 -7.65 -5.23 -11.05
N GLU A 367 -7.99 -5.38 -12.33
CA GLU A 367 -9.29 -5.88 -12.74
C GLU A 367 -9.11 -7.25 -13.34
N ARG A 368 -9.39 -8.27 -12.52
CA ARG A 368 -9.18 -9.66 -12.93
C ARG A 368 -9.93 -9.91 -14.23
N LEU A 369 -11.26 -9.77 -14.26
CA LEU A 369 -12.06 -10.18 -15.42
C LEU A 369 -11.96 -9.26 -16.65
N ASN A 370 -11.33 -8.08 -16.52
CA ASN A 370 -10.99 -7.20 -17.64
C ASN A 370 -9.53 -7.35 -18.09
N ALA A 371 -8.75 -8.27 -17.49
CA ALA A 371 -7.36 -8.55 -17.85
C ALA A 371 -6.44 -7.32 -17.85
N ARG A 372 -6.69 -6.34 -16.98
CA ARG A 372 -6.01 -5.04 -17.01
C ARG A 372 -5.70 -4.49 -15.63
N ILE A 373 -4.75 -3.56 -15.59
CA ILE A 373 -4.53 -2.67 -14.45
C ILE A 373 -5.04 -1.29 -14.86
N GLN A 374 -5.94 -0.70 -14.08
CA GLN A 374 -6.47 0.64 -14.32
C GLN A 374 -5.87 1.63 -13.32
N MET A 375 -5.42 2.78 -13.82
CA MET A 375 -4.88 3.88 -13.02
C MET A 375 -5.84 5.07 -13.03
N PHE A 376 -6.16 5.61 -11.86
CA PHE A 376 -6.96 6.81 -11.70
C PHE A 376 -6.08 7.91 -11.14
N GLN A 377 -5.96 8.99 -11.91
CA GLN A 377 -5.12 10.11 -11.52
C GLN A 377 -5.84 10.95 -10.46
N ILE A 378 -5.12 11.41 -9.45
CA ILE A 378 -5.66 12.37 -8.49
C ILE A 378 -5.51 13.79 -9.04
N ASP A 379 -6.64 14.47 -9.21
CA ASP A 379 -6.68 15.89 -9.50
C ASP A 379 -6.63 16.63 -8.17
N GLN A 380 -5.42 17.04 -7.79
CA GLN A 380 -5.24 18.00 -6.70
C GLN A 380 -5.74 19.35 -7.19
N LYS A 381 -7.02 19.67 -6.91
CA LYS A 381 -7.47 21.06 -7.02
C LYS A 381 -6.63 21.86 -6.03
N THR A 382 -5.72 22.68 -6.55
CA THR A 382 -4.94 23.63 -5.75
C THR A 382 -5.93 24.56 -5.06
N ASN A 383 -6.21 24.30 -3.78
CA ASN A 383 -6.81 25.30 -2.93
C ASN A 383 -5.67 26.16 -2.40
N SER A 384 -5.61 27.40 -2.88
CA SER A 384 -4.86 28.46 -2.21
C SER A 384 -5.28 28.52 -0.75
N CYS A 385 -4.36 28.20 0.15
CA CYS A 385 -4.51 28.50 1.57
C CYS A 385 -4.29 29.99 1.81
#